data_AF-A0A971UTB8-F1
#
_entry.id   AF-A0A971UTB8-F1
#
_cell.length_a   1.000
_cell.length_b   1.000
_cell.length_c   1.000
_cell.angle_alpha   90.00
_cell.angle_beta   90.00
_cell.angle_gamma   90.00
#
_symmetry.space_group_name_H-M   'P 1'
#
loop_
_entity.id
_entity.type
_entity.pdbx_description
1 polymer ?
#
loop_
_entity_poly.entity_id
_entity_poly.type
_entity_poly.pdbx_seq_one_letter_code
_entity_poly.pdbx_strand_id
1 'polypeptide(L)' 'MERMVFTVGLALLIIILVILFFTFIPVGLWITAYFSGVKIGITTLIGMRLRRVIPSRIV' A
#
# COMPACT_ATOMS: atom_id res chain seq x y z
N MET A 1 -33.25 6.41 9.64
CA MET A 1 -32.48 5.16 9.80
C MET A 1 -31.70 4.82 8.52
N GLU A 2 -32.34 4.83 7.35
CA GLU A 2 -31.71 4.47 6.06
C GLU A 2 -30.46 5.29 5.69
N ARG A 3 -30.49 6.62 5.89
CA ARG A 3 -29.33 7.48 5.61
C ARG A 3 -28.11 7.11 6.47
N MET A 4 -28.33 6.76 7.73
CA MET A 4 -27.26 6.39 8.67
C MET A 4 -26.65 5.03 8.30
N VAL A 5 -27.47 4.07 7.89
CA VAL A 5 -26.98 2.77 7.39
C VAL A 5 -26.14 2.94 6.13
N PHE A 6 -26.57 3.79 5.18
CA PHE A 6 -25.81 4.07 3.97
C PHE A 6 -24.46 4.75 4.27
N THR A 7 -24.45 5.76 5.15
CA THR A 7 -23.21 6.45 5.55
C THR A 7 -22.22 5.51 6.23
N VAL A 8 -22.69 4.64 7.14
CA VAL A 8 -21.83 3.66 7.82
C VAL A 8 -21.32 2.61 6.84
N GLY A 9 -22.17 2.10 5.94
CA GLY A 9 -21.76 1.16 4.90
C GLY A 9 -20.68 1.74 3.98
N LEU A 10 -20.84 2.99 3.56
CA LEU A 10 -19.86 3.70 2.73
C LEU A 10 -18.53 3.91 3.48
N ALA A 11 -18.59 4.32 4.75
CA ALA A 11 -17.39 4.50 5.57
C ALA A 11 -16.60 3.19 5.71
N LEU A 12 -17.29 2.07 5.97
CA LEU A 12 -16.66 0.75 6.06
C LEU A 12 -16.01 0.33 4.73
N LEU A 13 -16.69 0.56 3.60
CA LEU A 13 -16.13 0.27 2.28
C LEU A 13 -14.83 1.04 2.02
N ILE A 14 -14.81 2.33 2.35
CA ILE A 14 -13.63 3.18 2.21
C ILE A 14 -12.49 2.67 3.09
N ILE A 15 -12.76 2.34 4.36
CA ILE A 15 -11.75 1.81 5.29
C ILE A 15 -11.15 0.51 4.74
N ILE A 16 -11.97 -0.41 4.24
CA ILE A 16 -11.50 -1.67 3.65
C ILE A 16 -10.61 -1.40 2.43
N LEU A 17 -11.03 -0.50 1.54
CA LEU A 17 -10.24 -0.12 0.36
C LEU A 17 -8.88 0.47 0.76
N VAL A 18 -8.85 1.34 1.78
CA VAL A 18 -7.61 1.93 2.29
C VAL A 18 -6.68 0.86 2.87
N ILE A 19 -7.21 -0.07 3.68
CA ILE A 19 -6.42 -1.18 4.25
C ILE A 19 -5.85 -2.06 3.14
N LEU A 20 -6.66 -2.42 2.13
CA LEU A 20 -6.20 -3.21 0.99
C LEU A 20 -5.11 -2.45 0.21
N PHE A 21 -5.31 -1.17 -0.06
CA PHE A 21 -4.34 -0.33 -0.76
C PHE A 21 -2.97 -0.34 -0.06
N PHE A 22 -2.93 -0.06 1.25
CA PHE A 22 -1.67 -0.09 2.01
C PHE A 22 -1.12 -1.50 2.20
N THR A 23 -1.97 -2.53 2.14
CA THR A 23 -1.50 -3.92 2.14
C THR A 23 -0.78 -4.23 0.85
N PHE A 24 -1.31 -3.88 -0.33
CA PHE A 24 -0.72 -4.24 -1.62
C PHE A 24 0.43 -3.33 -2.04
N ILE A 25 0.33 -2.02 -1.80
CA ILE A 25 1.34 -1.06 -2.20
C ILE A 25 2.36 -0.90 -1.06
N PRO A 26 3.64 -1.22 -1.29
CA PRO A 26 4.70 -1.14 -0.28
C PRO A 26 5.17 0.31 -0.08
N VAL A 27 4.28 1.19 0.37
CA VAL A 27 4.56 2.63 0.53
C VAL A 27 5.67 2.87 1.54
N GLY A 28 5.68 2.15 2.67
CA GLY A 28 6.73 2.30 3.69
C GLY A 28 8.13 2.02 3.15
N LEU A 29 8.28 0.95 2.38
CA LEU A 29 9.54 0.58 1.74
C LEU A 29 9.95 1.59 0.65
N TRP A 30 8.98 2.11 -0.11
CA TRP A 30 9.23 3.15 -1.10
C TRP A 30 9.78 4.43 -0.48
N ILE A 31 9.21 4.82 0.67
CA ILE A 31 9.70 5.95 1.46
C ILE A 31 11.12 5.66 1.96
N THR A 32 11.39 4.48 2.53
CA THR A 32 12.74 4.10 2.97
C THR A 32 13.75 4.16 1.82
N ALA A 33 13.40 3.63 0.63
CA ALA A 33 14.26 3.67 -0.54
C ALA A 33 14.63 5.10 -0.97
N TYR A 34 13.65 6.00 -0.94
CA TYR A 34 13.86 7.41 -1.25
C TYR A 34 14.89 8.06 -0.31
N PHE A 35 14.80 7.80 0.99
CA PHE A 35 15.75 8.32 1.98
C PHE A 35 17.12 7.62 1.93
N SER A 36 17.18 6.33 1.57
CA SER A 36 18.45 5.61 1.31
C SER A 36 19.15 6.09 0.02
N GLY A 37 18.56 7.02 -0.74
CA GLY A 37 19.11 7.50 -2.01
C GLY A 37 18.94 6.51 -3.18
N VAL A 38 18.21 5.41 -2.97
CA VAL A 38 17.96 4.39 -3.99
C VAL A 38 16.70 4.77 -4.77
N LYS A 39 16.87 5.12 -6.04
CA LYS A 39 15.77 5.52 -6.93
C LYS A 39 15.01 4.28 -7.41
N ILE A 40 14.08 3.78 -6.61
CA ILE A 40 13.22 2.64 -6.94
C ILE A 40 11.76 3.10 -7.10
N GLY A 41 11.11 2.72 -8.20
CA GLY A 41 9.70 3.01 -8.42
C GLY A 41 8.76 2.10 -7.62
N ILE A 42 7.57 2.60 -7.29
CA ILE A 42 6.51 1.82 -6.62
C ILE A 42 6.13 0.56 -7.41
N THR A 43 6.08 0.65 -8.74
CA THR A 43 5.80 -0.49 -9.63
C THR A 43 6.87 -1.57 -9.51
N THR A 44 8.14 -1.18 -9.36
CA THR A 44 9.25 -2.12 -9.14
C THR A 44 9.11 -2.82 -7.79
N LEU A 45 8.76 -2.09 -6.72
CA LEU A 45 8.57 -2.68 -5.39
C LEU A 45 7.39 -3.65 -5.34
N ILE A 46 6.29 -3.33 -6.04
CA ILE A 46 5.17 -4.26 -6.24
C ILE A 46 5.65 -5.51 -7.00
N GLY A 47 6.42 -5.32 -8.07
CA GLY A 47 7.01 -6.41 -8.85
C GLY A 47 7.98 -7.28 -8.04
N MET A 48 8.76 -6.69 -7.12
CA MET A 48 9.62 -7.44 -6.20
C MET A 48 8.80 -8.34 -5.28
N ARG A 49 7.67 -7.83 -4.76
CA ARG A 49 6.77 -8.61 -3.91
C ARG A 49 6.13 -9.78 -4.66
N LEU A 50 5.69 -9.55 -5.90
CA LEU A 50 5.15 -10.60 -6.78
C LEU A 50 6.21 -11.66 -7.13
N ARG A 51 7.45 -11.22 -7.39
CA ARG A 51 8.59 -12.10 -7.69
C ARG A 51 9.23 -12.74 -6.45
N ARG A 52 8.70 -12.49 -5.25
CA ARG A 52 9.23 -12.94 -3.95
C ARG A 52 10.69 -12.55 -3.70
N VAL A 53 11.12 -11.41 -4.25
CA VAL A 53 12.44 -10.82 -3.95
C VAL A 53 12.32 -10.07 -2.63
N ILE A 54 13.19 -10.41 -1.67
CA ILE A 54 13.22 -9.76 -0.36
C ILE A 54 13.64 -8.29 -0.55
N PRO A 55 12.74 -7.31 -0.36
CA PRO A 55 13.03 -5.94 -0.72
C PRO A 55 14.00 -5.25 0.25
N SER A 56 14.08 -5.75 1.49
CA SER A 56 14.99 -5.23 2.53
C SER A 56 16.48 -5.45 2.23
N ARG A 57 16.84 -6.17 1.17
CA ARG A 57 18.24 -6.28 0.72
C ARG A 57 18.67 -5.18 -0.25
N ILE A 58 17.76 -4.32 -0.69
CA ILE A 58 17.99 -3.34 -1.77
C ILE A 58 18.22 -1.93 -1.21
N VAL A 59 17.80 -1.68 0.04
CA VAL A 59 17.81 -0.38 0.72
C VAL A 59 18.57 -0.39 2.02
#